data_AF-A0A356BUX6-F1
#
_entry.id   AF-A0A356BUX6-F1
#
_cell.length_a   1.000
_cell.length_b   1.000
_cell.length_c   1.000
_cell.angle_alpha   90.00
_cell.angle_beta   90.00
_cell.angle_gamma   90.00
#
_symmetry.space_group_name_H-M   'P 1'
#
loop_
_entity.id
_entity.type
_entity.pdbx_description
1 polymer ?
#
loop_
_entity_poly.entity_id
_entity_poly.type
_entity_poly.pdbx_seq_one_letter_code
_entity_poly.pdbx_strand_id
1 'polypeptide(L)' 'MRIHELKPAEGSTHRKKRVGRGIGSGWGKTSGRGHKGQGQRSGGGKGPYL' A
#
# COMPACT_ATOMS: atom_id res chain seq x y z
N MET A 1 10.82 -19.64 27.31
CA MET A 1 10.00 -18.74 26.48
C MET A 1 8.54 -19.05 26.72
N ARG A 2 7.79 -18.08 27.23
CA ARG A 2 6.33 -18.16 27.36
C ARG A 2 5.68 -17.43 26.19
N ILE A 3 4.42 -17.74 25.90
CA ILE A 3 3.71 -17.20 24.72
C ILE A 3 3.66 -15.65 24.74
N HIS A 4 3.58 -15.02 25.91
CA HIS A 4 3.53 -13.56 26.06
C HIS A 4 4.90 -12.86 26.00
N GLU A 5 6.00 -13.62 25.95
CA GLU A 5 7.37 -13.07 25.89
C GLU A 5 7.92 -13.06 24.45
N LEU A 6 7.17 -13.63 23.50
CA LEU A 6 7.58 -13.72 22.11
C LEU A 6 7.65 -12.32 21.49
N LYS A 7 8.86 -11.91 21.12
CA LYS A 7 9.10 -10.67 20.37
C LYS A 7 9.72 -11.03 19.01
N PRO A 8 9.25 -10.41 17.92
CA PRO A 8 9.87 -10.58 16.62
C PRO A 8 11.29 -9.99 16.64
N ALA A 9 12.16 -10.47 15.74
CA ALA A 9 13.46 -9.84 15.52
C ALA A 9 13.28 -8.39 15.06
N GLU A 10 14.19 -7.50 15.48
CA GLU A 10 14.13 -6.10 15.09
C GLU A 10 14.12 -5.95 13.56
N GLY A 11 13.21 -5.11 13.04
CA GLY A 11 13.04 -4.91 11.60
C GLY A 11 12.37 -6.07 10.83
N SER A 12 12.07 -7.21 11.46
CA SER A 12 11.42 -8.33 10.74
C SER A 12 9.96 -8.05 10.35
N THR A 13 9.28 -7.12 11.05
CA THR A 13 7.88 -6.80 10.82
C THR A 13 7.68 -5.36 10.38
N HIS A 14 6.98 -5.16 9.25
CA HIS A 14 6.66 -3.84 8.72
C HIS A 14 5.15 -3.66 8.53
N ARG A 15 4.66 -2.44 8.73
CA ARG A 15 3.25 -2.10 8.53
C ARG A 15 2.91 -2.08 7.04
N LYS A 16 1.83 -2.76 6.65
CA LYS A 16 1.29 -2.69 5.28
C LYS A 16 0.76 -1.28 4.98
N LYS A 17 1.08 -0.78 3.79
CA LYS A 17 0.53 0.47 3.25
C LYS A 17 -0.98 0.34 3.04
N ARG A 18 -1.76 1.24 3.65
CA ARG A 18 -3.22 1.30 3.49
C ARG A 18 -3.61 2.57 2.72
N VAL A 19 -3.84 2.43 1.42
CA VAL A 19 -4.20 3.54 0.53
C VAL A 19 -5.68 3.93 0.67
N GLY A 20 -6.01 5.19 0.33
CA GLY A 20 -7.39 5.68 0.36
C GLY A 20 -7.97 5.83 1.77
N ARG A 21 -7.16 6.19 2.77
CA ARG A 21 -7.56 6.33 4.18
C ARG A 21 -7.32 7.75 4.71
N GLY A 22 -7.78 8.75 3.97
CA GLY A 22 -7.71 10.17 4.35
C GLY A 22 -6.36 10.82 4.07
N ILE A 23 -6.30 12.15 4.24
CA ILE A 23 -5.11 12.98 3.92
C ILE A 23 -3.94 12.65 4.84
N GLY A 24 -4.19 12.47 6.15
CA GLY A 24 -3.16 12.12 7.13
C GLY A 24 -2.44 10.79 6.86
N SER A 25 -2.99 9.94 5.98
CA SER A 25 -2.32 8.72 5.54
C SER A 25 -1.21 8.96 4.49
N GLY A 26 -1.15 10.14 3.88
CA GLY A 26 -0.28 10.45 2.73
C GLY A 26 -0.73 9.81 1.41
N TRP A 27 -1.71 8.90 1.44
CA TRP A 27 -2.19 8.14 0.29
C TRP A 27 -3.70 8.28 0.08
N GLY A 28 -4.28 9.40 0.50
CA GLY A 28 -5.72 9.64 0.48
C GLY A 28 -6.30 9.78 -0.93
N LYS A 29 -6.12 10.96 -1.54
CA LYS A 29 -6.85 11.39 -2.75
C LYS A 29 -6.69 10.43 -3.93
N THR A 30 -5.46 10.24 -4.39
CA THR A 30 -5.17 9.49 -5.62
C THR A 30 -4.75 8.06 -5.34
N SER A 31 -4.67 7.66 -4.06
CA SER A 31 -4.12 6.36 -3.65
C SER A 31 -2.72 6.07 -4.23
N GLY A 32 -1.95 7.12 -4.54
CA GLY A 32 -0.62 7.02 -5.14
C GLY A 32 -0.61 6.83 -6.66
N ARG A 33 -1.77 6.84 -7.34
CA ARG A 33 -1.85 6.62 -8.79
C ARG A 33 -1.65 7.89 -9.64
N GLY A 34 -1.70 9.08 -9.05
CA GLY A 34 -1.64 10.36 -9.77
C GLY A 34 -2.99 10.84 -10.30
N HIS A 35 -2.98 11.73 -11.29
CA HIS A 35 -4.18 12.38 -11.85
C HIS A 35 -4.47 11.94 -13.30
N LYS A 36 -5.72 11.54 -13.58
CA LYS A 36 -6.22 11.14 -14.92
C LYS A 36 -5.33 10.06 -15.57
N GLY A 37 -5.49 9.76 -16.85
CA GLY A 37 -4.71 8.74 -17.58
C GLY A 37 -5.30 7.33 -17.51
N GLN A 38 -4.85 6.47 -18.44
CA GLN A 38 -5.34 5.10 -18.57
C GLN A 38 -4.98 4.26 -17.33
N GLY A 39 -3.73 4.34 -16.84
CA GLY A 39 -3.21 3.56 -15.70
C GLY A 39 -3.85 3.90 -14.35
N GLN A 40 -4.62 4.98 -14.27
CA GLN A 40 -5.28 5.45 -13.06
C GLN A 40 -6.70 4.90 -12.93
N ARG A 41 -7.25 4.33 -14.02
CA ARG A 41 -8.57 3.69 -14.05
C ARG A 41 -8.48 2.25 -13.54
N SER A 42 -9.62 1.69 -13.13
CA SER A 42 -9.68 0.28 -12.74
C SER A 42 -9.42 -0.60 -13.97
N GLY A 43 -8.58 -1.63 -13.82
CA GLY A 43 -8.11 -2.44 -14.95
C GLY A 43 -7.27 -1.67 -15.97
N GLY A 44 -6.88 -0.43 -15.64
CA GLY A 44 -6.12 0.44 -16.50
C GLY A 44 -4.64 0.13 -16.48
N GLY A 45 -4.06 -0.09 -17.65
CA GLY A 45 -2.65 -0.42 -17.84
C GLY A 45 -2.49 -1.21 -19.12
N LYS A 46 -1.35 -1.08 -19.79
CA LYS A 46 -0.99 -2.04 -20.83
C LYS A 46 -0.74 -3.37 -20.13
N GLY A 47 -1.40 -4.43 -20.59
CA GLY A 47 -1.13 -5.78 -20.09
C GLY A 47 0.35 -6.12 -20.25
N PRO A 48 0.86 -7.16 -19.59
CA PRO A 48 2.29 -7.48 -19.59
C PRO A 48 2.87 -7.81 -20.98
N TYR A 49 2.03 -7.94 -22.02
CA TYR A 49 2.38 -8.31 -23.39
C TYR A 49 2.09 -7.20 -24.41
N LEU A 50 1.76 -5.97 -23.97
CA LEU A 50 1.48 -4.77 -24.80
C LEU A 50 2.47 -3.63 -24.53
#